data_AF-A0A8H6CUY4-F1
#
_entry.id   AF-A0A8H6CUY4-F1
#
_cell.length_a   1.000
_cell.length_b   1.000
_cell.length_c   1.000
_cell.angle_alpha   90.00
_cell.angle_beta   90.00
_cell.angle_gamma   90.00
#
_symmetry.space_group_name_H-M   'P 1'
#
loop_
_entity.id
_entity.type
_entity.pdbx_description
1 polymer ?
#
loop_
_entity_poly.entity_id
_entity_poly.type
_entity_poly.pdbx_seq_one_letter_code
_entity_poly.pdbx_strand_id
1 'polypeptide(L)'
;MDLSYVVIYLLWSGHRPRDLWLLVDDSEHTFELHPIMQAILQESISMLEIALSKSPEAVRESIGPVTTVELCVHWPEGLRKLLSTEAVDILDEHQCVEVIRLLTFEALEMTHTCCEFTVVDRPDVSSEEFDVLMNCKPERWQKIRSDKREQENATLLETLMDEFIGYMLSMESCPRSLEIFVHGYWRQRISEVYAVDLNEIKDIRECLIGTKTYVLPDRIRPLLRKDFKLIEPQNLKSTLTPGRETSHEEKVELDDESFKLLPCRWCCLKSADRT
;
A
#
# COMPACT_ATOMS: atom_id res chain seq x y z
N MET A 1 -22.91 14.27 14.63
CA MET A 1 -21.99 13.16 14.28
C MET A 1 -20.72 13.85 13.84
N ASP A 2 -19.60 13.56 14.49
CA ASP A 2 -18.35 14.24 14.17
C ASP A 2 -17.90 13.82 12.76
N LEU A 3 -17.61 14.81 11.91
CA LEU A 3 -17.27 14.63 10.49
C LEU A 3 -16.00 13.78 10.33
N SER A 4 -15.14 13.75 11.34
CA SER A 4 -14.00 12.82 11.41
C SER A 4 -14.48 11.38 11.25
N TYR A 5 -15.53 10.95 11.95
CA TYR A 5 -16.11 9.60 11.83
C TYR A 5 -16.72 9.33 10.46
N VAL A 6 -17.23 10.36 9.77
CA VAL A 6 -17.75 10.24 8.41
C VAL A 6 -16.61 10.06 7.42
N VAL A 7 -15.57 10.87 7.51
CA VAL A 7 -14.35 10.74 6.70
C VAL A 7 -13.70 9.38 6.92
N ILE A 8 -13.54 8.96 8.18
CA ILE A 8 -13.01 7.64 8.56
C ILE A 8 -13.87 6.51 7.97
N TYR A 9 -15.18 6.57 8.17
CA TYR A 9 -16.10 5.55 7.67
C TYR A 9 -16.06 5.45 6.15
N LEU A 10 -16.00 6.58 5.44
CA LEU A 10 -16.00 6.60 3.99
C LEU A 10 -14.65 6.15 3.41
N LEU A 11 -13.51 6.54 4.01
CA LEU A 11 -12.19 6.00 3.65
C LEU A 11 -12.13 4.49 3.85
N TRP A 12 -12.63 4.00 4.99
CA TRP A 12 -12.69 2.56 5.27
C TRP A 12 -13.70 1.83 4.38
N SER A 13 -14.74 2.52 3.91
CA SER A 13 -15.67 2.01 2.90
C SER A 13 -15.10 2.08 1.49
N GLY A 14 -13.91 2.68 1.32
CA GLY A 14 -13.13 2.71 0.11
C GLY A 14 -13.19 4.01 -0.70
N HIS A 15 -14.03 4.97 -0.33
CA HIS A 15 -14.22 6.19 -1.11
C HIS A 15 -12.90 6.89 -1.38
N ARG A 16 -12.75 7.42 -2.61
CA ARG A 16 -11.54 8.18 -2.94
C ARG A 16 -11.50 9.46 -2.09
N PRO A 17 -10.31 9.91 -1.67
CA PRO A 17 -10.16 11.17 -0.96
C PRO A 17 -10.91 12.34 -1.63
N ARG A 18 -10.91 12.39 -2.97
CA ARG A 18 -11.66 13.37 -3.78
C ARG A 18 -13.16 13.36 -3.57
N ASP A 19 -13.76 12.19 -3.42
CA ASP A 19 -15.21 12.06 -3.20
C ASP A 19 -15.60 12.59 -1.81
N LEU A 20 -14.67 12.53 -0.86
CA LEU A 20 -14.86 13.04 0.50
C LEU A 20 -14.78 14.55 0.56
N TRP A 21 -13.96 15.17 -0.30
CA TRP A 21 -13.80 16.63 -0.32
C TRP A 21 -15.15 17.33 -0.49
N LEU A 22 -16.02 16.84 -1.38
CA LEU A 22 -17.35 17.39 -1.59
C LEU A 22 -18.23 17.38 -0.33
N LEU A 23 -18.04 16.40 0.56
CA LEU A 23 -18.77 16.28 1.81
C LEU A 23 -18.18 17.16 2.92
N VAL A 24 -16.88 17.44 2.85
CA VAL A 24 -16.18 18.31 3.81
C VAL A 24 -16.40 19.78 3.48
N ASP A 25 -16.34 20.15 2.20
CA ASP A 25 -16.43 21.53 1.70
C ASP A 25 -17.85 22.13 1.82
N ASP A 26 -18.91 21.31 1.72
CA ASP A 26 -20.31 21.75 1.80
C ASP A 26 -20.86 21.78 3.25
N SER A 27 -20.08 21.33 4.23
CA SER A 27 -20.52 21.37 5.62
C SER A 27 -20.33 22.77 6.19
N GLU A 28 -21.37 23.36 6.80
CA GLU A 28 -21.29 24.66 7.51
C GLU A 28 -20.24 24.67 8.66
N HIS A 29 -19.61 23.53 8.92
CA HIS A 29 -18.54 23.34 9.88
C HIS A 29 -17.23 23.30 9.11
N THR A 30 -16.57 24.44 8.95
CA THR A 30 -15.24 24.52 8.35
C THR A 30 -14.27 23.68 9.18
N PHE A 31 -14.01 22.46 8.74
CA PHE A 31 -12.98 21.62 9.34
C PHE A 31 -11.63 22.26 8.97
N GLU A 32 -10.88 22.73 9.97
CA GLU A 32 -9.50 23.17 9.77
C GLU A 32 -8.62 21.93 9.54
N LEU A 33 -8.77 21.34 8.36
CA LEU A 33 -7.87 20.29 7.91
C LEU A 33 -6.50 20.90 7.62
N HIS A 34 -5.45 20.16 7.98
CA HIS A 34 -4.11 20.57 7.61
C HIS A 34 -3.97 20.65 6.07
N PRO A 35 -3.24 21.64 5.54
CA PRO A 35 -3.07 21.81 4.09
C PRO A 35 -2.61 20.55 3.33
N ILE A 36 -1.85 19.66 3.98
CA ILE A 36 -1.47 18.36 3.40
C ILE A 36 -2.70 17.46 3.21
N MET A 37 -3.53 17.31 4.24
CA MET A 37 -4.74 16.50 4.17
C MET A 37 -5.74 17.09 3.16
N GLN A 38 -5.88 18.41 3.11
CA GLN A 38 -6.69 19.08 2.08
C GLN A 38 -6.17 18.76 0.69
N ALA A 39 -4.86 18.83 0.47
CA ALA A 39 -4.26 18.50 -0.82
C ALA A 39 -4.47 17.03 -1.21
N ILE A 40 -4.42 16.12 -0.24
CA ILE A 40 -4.71 14.69 -0.46
C ILE A 40 -6.17 14.48 -0.80
N LEU A 41 -7.09 15.06 -0.02
CA LEU A 41 -8.52 14.99 -0.29
C LEU A 41 -8.86 15.63 -1.63
N GLN A 42 -8.19 16.67 -2.08
CA GLN A 42 -8.44 17.25 -3.41
C GLN A 42 -7.71 16.54 -4.55
N GLU A 43 -6.85 15.57 -4.23
CA GLU A 43 -5.89 14.92 -5.14
C GLU A 43 -5.05 15.94 -5.94
N SER A 44 -4.58 17.00 -5.26
CA SER A 44 -3.88 18.14 -5.86
C SER A 44 -2.38 18.10 -5.59
N ILE A 45 -1.58 17.64 -6.56
CA ILE A 45 -0.11 17.55 -6.43
C ILE A 45 0.51 18.91 -6.13
N SER A 46 0.07 19.97 -6.81
CA SER A 46 0.62 21.32 -6.60
C SER A 46 0.37 21.82 -5.18
N MET A 47 -0.81 21.54 -4.61
CA MET A 47 -1.10 21.92 -3.23
C MET A 47 -0.32 21.06 -2.25
N LEU A 48 -0.16 19.77 -2.53
CA LEU A 48 0.62 18.85 -1.71
C LEU A 48 2.09 19.30 -1.66
N GLU A 49 2.66 19.70 -2.80
CA GLU A 49 4.01 20.24 -2.89
C GLU A 49 4.19 21.51 -2.05
N ILE A 50 3.26 22.46 -2.18
CA ILE A 50 3.28 23.70 -1.41
C ILE A 50 3.16 23.40 0.09
N ALA A 51 2.25 22.50 0.48
CA ALA A 51 2.01 22.14 1.87
C ALA A 51 3.23 21.43 2.48
N LEU A 52 3.79 20.44 1.79
CA LEU A 52 5.01 19.73 2.23
C LEU A 52 6.22 20.66 2.32
N SER A 53 6.34 21.67 1.44
CA SER A 53 7.45 22.64 1.52
C SER A 53 7.36 23.56 2.73
N LYS A 54 6.17 23.74 3.30
CA LYS A 54 5.92 24.61 4.44
C LYS A 54 5.93 23.88 5.78
N SER A 55 5.43 22.65 5.82
CA SER A 55 5.27 21.86 7.04
C SER A 55 5.36 20.36 6.71
N PRO A 56 6.57 19.82 6.46
CA PRO A 56 6.76 18.41 6.16
C PRO A 56 6.37 17.49 7.34
N GLU A 57 6.50 17.97 8.58
CA GLU A 57 6.16 17.25 9.80
C GLU A 57 4.68 16.90 9.94
N ALA A 58 3.81 17.65 9.28
CA ALA A 58 2.37 17.41 9.33
C ALA A 58 1.93 16.10 8.64
N VAL A 59 2.85 15.37 8.01
CA VAL A 59 2.60 13.99 7.58
C VAL A 59 2.35 13.04 8.77
N ARG A 60 2.74 13.42 10.00
CA ARG A 60 2.35 12.70 11.23
C ARG A 60 0.92 12.94 11.66
N GLU A 61 0.27 13.97 11.12
CA GLU A 61 -1.07 14.31 11.56
C GLU A 61 -2.06 13.22 11.13
N SER A 62 -3.09 13.07 11.95
CA SER A 62 -4.20 12.15 11.72
C SER A 62 -5.53 12.87 11.87
N ILE A 63 -6.53 12.41 11.10
CA ILE A 63 -7.93 12.78 11.29
C ILE A 63 -8.57 11.62 12.07
N GLY A 64 -8.64 11.78 13.39
CA GLY A 64 -9.01 10.67 14.27
C GLY A 64 -7.95 9.55 14.21
N PRO A 65 -8.33 8.28 13.93
CA PRO A 65 -7.41 7.16 13.80
C PRO A 65 -6.74 7.05 12.43
N VAL A 66 -7.10 7.88 11.44
CA VAL A 66 -6.57 7.78 10.08
C VAL A 66 -5.42 8.75 9.89
N THR A 67 -4.24 8.21 9.64
CA THR A 67 -3.03 8.97 9.37
C THR A 67 -3.04 9.61 7.98
N THR A 68 -2.23 10.65 7.79
CA THR A 68 -2.01 11.27 6.48
C THR A 68 -1.51 10.25 5.43
N VAL A 69 -0.70 9.27 5.83
CA VAL A 69 -0.23 8.21 4.93
C VAL A 69 -1.40 7.36 4.47
N GLU A 70 -2.24 6.89 5.38
CA GLU A 70 -3.43 6.09 5.06
C GLU A 70 -4.40 6.83 4.14
N LEU A 71 -4.63 8.11 4.41
CA LEU A 71 -5.40 9.00 3.52
C LEU A 71 -4.82 9.02 2.10
N CYS A 72 -3.49 9.01 1.99
CA CYS A 72 -2.79 9.14 0.72
C CYS A 72 -2.70 7.82 -0.06
N VAL A 73 -2.92 6.67 0.58
CA VAL A 73 -2.78 5.37 -0.09
C VAL A 73 -3.70 5.23 -1.31
N HIS A 74 -4.89 5.81 -1.25
CA HIS A 74 -5.84 5.78 -2.36
C HIS A 74 -5.48 6.74 -3.51
N TRP A 75 -4.40 7.50 -3.39
CA TRP A 75 -3.89 8.42 -4.39
C TRP A 75 -2.40 8.12 -4.71
N PRO A 76 -2.11 7.19 -5.64
CA PRO A 76 -0.76 6.71 -5.91
C PRO A 76 0.27 7.80 -6.22
N GLU A 77 -0.09 8.82 -6.99
CA GLU A 77 0.80 9.93 -7.31
C GLU A 77 1.12 10.78 -6.07
N GLY A 78 0.13 11.00 -5.20
CA GLY A 78 0.29 11.69 -3.93
C GLY A 78 1.15 10.90 -2.96
N LEU A 79 0.89 9.59 -2.84
CA LEU A 79 1.68 8.71 -1.98
C LEU A 79 3.14 8.69 -2.45
N ARG A 80 3.37 8.51 -3.75
CA ARG A 80 4.72 8.58 -4.31
C ARG A 80 5.38 9.93 -4.01
N LYS A 81 4.64 11.03 -4.11
CA LYS A 81 5.16 12.36 -3.80
C LYS A 81 5.55 12.46 -2.33
N LEU A 82 4.69 12.02 -1.42
CA LEU A 82 4.91 12.00 0.03
C LEU A 82 6.13 11.14 0.39
N LEU A 83 6.26 9.94 -0.19
CA LEU A 83 7.40 9.04 0.00
C LEU A 83 8.69 9.53 -0.66
N SER A 84 8.64 10.56 -1.49
CA SER A 84 9.81 11.14 -2.18
C SER A 84 10.30 12.45 -1.55
N THR A 85 9.74 12.88 -0.42
CA THR A 85 10.21 14.03 0.35
C THR A 85 10.82 13.59 1.68
N GLU A 86 11.41 14.53 2.42
CA GLU A 86 11.88 14.33 3.80
C GLU A 86 10.76 13.90 4.76
N ALA A 87 9.48 13.94 4.34
CA ALA A 87 8.38 13.39 5.14
C ALA A 87 8.48 11.88 5.35
N VAL A 88 9.19 11.15 4.47
CA VAL A 88 9.45 9.72 4.68
C VAL A 88 10.29 9.48 5.95
N ASP A 89 11.17 10.43 6.28
CA ASP A 89 12.05 10.38 7.44
C ASP A 89 11.31 10.57 8.76
N ILE A 90 10.04 10.95 8.67
CA ILE A 90 9.18 11.34 9.77
C ILE A 90 8.21 10.20 10.11
N LEU A 91 8.04 9.22 9.22
CA LEU A 91 7.17 8.07 9.43
C LEU A 91 7.65 7.22 10.60
N ASP A 92 6.70 6.77 11.42
CA ASP A 92 7.00 5.77 12.44
C ASP A 92 7.08 4.35 11.83
N GLU A 93 7.48 3.39 12.65
CA GLU A 93 7.64 2.01 12.23
C GLU A 93 6.32 1.41 11.71
N HIS A 94 5.20 1.73 12.35
CA HIS A 94 3.88 1.22 11.97
C HIS A 94 3.48 1.73 10.58
N GLN A 95 3.66 3.03 10.30
CA GLN A 95 3.41 3.62 8.99
C GLN A 95 4.32 3.03 7.91
N CYS A 96 5.58 2.72 8.23
CA CYS A 96 6.49 2.04 7.32
C CYS A 96 5.98 0.64 6.95
N VAL A 97 5.53 -0.14 7.94
CA VAL A 97 4.97 -1.49 7.73
C VAL A 97 3.73 -1.43 6.84
N GLU A 98 2.86 -0.44 7.01
CA GLU A 98 1.67 -0.26 6.19
C GLU A 98 2.02 0.02 4.72
N VAL A 99 2.99 0.91 4.48
CA VAL A 99 3.48 1.20 3.13
C VAL A 99 4.09 -0.06 2.49
N ILE A 100 4.88 -0.83 3.23
CA ILE A 100 5.47 -2.08 2.72
C ILE A 100 4.40 -3.12 2.43
N ARG A 101 3.37 -3.23 3.27
CA ARG A 101 2.26 -4.15 3.04
C ARG A 101 1.48 -3.79 1.78
N LEU A 102 1.20 -2.51 1.58
CA LEU A 102 0.59 -2.00 0.34
C LEU A 102 1.46 -2.34 -0.87
N LEU A 103 2.74 -1.98 -0.84
CA LEU A 103 3.66 -2.24 -1.94
C LEU A 103 3.74 -3.73 -2.25
N THR A 104 3.78 -4.59 -1.23
CA THR A 104 3.86 -6.03 -1.42
C THR A 104 2.54 -6.59 -1.96
N PHE A 105 1.39 -6.10 -1.48
CA PHE A 105 0.07 -6.47 -1.99
C PHE A 105 -0.08 -6.12 -3.48
N GLU A 106 0.29 -4.90 -3.87
CA GLU A 106 0.26 -4.45 -5.27
C GLU A 106 1.30 -5.16 -6.12
N ALA A 107 2.46 -5.46 -5.55
CA ALA A 107 3.48 -6.27 -6.20
C ALA A 107 2.93 -7.66 -6.49
N LEU A 108 2.20 -8.30 -5.57
CA LEU A 108 1.64 -9.65 -5.79
C LEU A 108 0.38 -9.68 -6.67
N GLU A 109 -0.04 -8.53 -7.22
CA GLU A 109 -1.25 -8.36 -8.03
C GLU A 109 -2.52 -8.89 -7.35
N MET A 110 -2.57 -8.83 -6.02
CA MET A 110 -3.70 -9.35 -5.25
C MET A 110 -4.97 -8.56 -5.52
N THR A 111 -6.12 -9.22 -5.43
CA THR A 111 -7.42 -8.57 -5.57
C THR A 111 -7.97 -8.18 -4.21
N HIS A 112 -8.45 -6.94 -4.07
CA HIS A 112 -9.15 -6.52 -2.87
C HIS A 112 -10.40 -7.39 -2.65
N THR A 113 -10.46 -8.07 -1.50
CA THR A 113 -11.62 -8.88 -1.12
C THR A 113 -12.70 -8.07 -0.42
N CYS A 114 -12.40 -6.86 0.03
CA CYS A 114 -13.34 -6.00 0.74
C CYS A 114 -14.10 -5.04 -0.14
N CYS A 115 -13.54 -4.66 -1.29
CA CYS A 115 -14.04 -3.53 -2.04
C CYS A 115 -13.91 -3.71 -3.55
N GLU A 116 -14.80 -3.04 -4.29
CA GLU A 116 -14.85 -3.04 -5.75
C GLU A 116 -15.14 -1.63 -6.27
N PHE A 117 -14.42 -1.17 -7.29
CA PHE A 117 -14.77 0.06 -7.97
C PHE A 117 -16.07 -0.16 -8.74
N THR A 118 -17.06 0.67 -8.43
CA THR A 118 -18.36 0.73 -9.07
C THR A 118 -18.53 2.11 -9.66
N VAL A 119 -18.76 2.17 -10.97
CA VAL A 119 -19.12 3.42 -11.62
C VAL A 119 -20.51 3.84 -11.11
N VAL A 120 -20.59 4.99 -10.47
CA VAL A 120 -21.86 5.57 -10.04
C VAL A 120 -22.15 6.78 -10.93
N ASP A 121 -23.26 6.71 -11.66
CA ASP A 121 -23.80 7.83 -12.42
C ASP A 121 -24.61 8.74 -11.47
N ARG A 122 -24.12 9.96 -11.25
CA ARG A 122 -24.73 11.00 -10.40
C ARG A 122 -24.97 12.26 -11.23
N PRO A 123 -25.93 12.23 -12.18
CA PRO A 123 -26.18 13.36 -13.08
C PRO A 123 -26.71 14.60 -12.34
N ASP A 124 -27.11 14.44 -11.08
CA ASP A 124 -27.49 15.50 -10.14
C ASP A 124 -26.30 16.28 -9.57
N VAL A 125 -25.11 15.69 -9.55
CA VAL A 125 -23.89 16.29 -8.98
C VAL A 125 -22.89 16.70 -10.06
N SER A 126 -22.72 15.86 -11.09
CA SER A 126 -21.78 16.11 -12.19
C SER A 126 -22.12 15.22 -13.38
N SER A 127 -21.79 15.67 -14.60
CA SER A 127 -21.94 14.88 -15.82
C SER A 127 -20.83 13.85 -16.03
N GLU A 128 -19.84 13.80 -15.14
CA GLU A 128 -18.72 12.86 -15.21
C GLU A 128 -19.05 11.57 -14.45
N GLU A 129 -18.68 10.42 -15.01
CA GLU A 129 -18.75 9.13 -14.34
C GLU A 129 -17.66 9.05 -13.25
N PHE A 130 -18.03 8.65 -12.03
CA PHE A 130 -17.07 8.47 -10.94
C PHE A 130 -16.97 7.00 -10.53
N ASP A 131 -15.73 6.53 -10.40
CA ASP A 131 -15.42 5.22 -9.81
C ASP A 131 -15.50 5.31 -8.29
N VAL A 132 -16.60 4.84 -7.71
CA VAL A 132 -16.78 4.75 -6.26
C VAL A 132 -16.36 3.36 -5.81
N LEU A 133 -15.42 3.30 -4.87
CA LEU A 133 -15.07 2.03 -4.25
C LEU A 133 -16.18 1.67 -3.25
N MET A 134 -16.88 0.57 -3.53
CA MET A 134 -17.99 0.07 -2.71
C MET A 134 -17.58 -1.22 -2.01
N ASN A 135 -18.26 -1.56 -0.92
CA ASN A 135 -18.10 -2.87 -0.30
C ASN A 135 -18.37 -3.99 -1.31
N CYS A 136 -17.43 -4.91 -1.43
CA CYS A 136 -17.51 -6.05 -2.32
C CYS A 136 -18.68 -6.94 -1.89
N LYS A 137 -19.53 -7.33 -2.84
CA LYS A 137 -20.67 -8.22 -2.56
C LYS A 137 -20.19 -9.53 -1.94
N PRO A 138 -20.92 -10.11 -0.96
CA PRO A 138 -20.53 -11.35 -0.30
C PRO A 138 -20.14 -12.48 -1.24
N GLU A 139 -20.89 -12.67 -2.32
CA GLU A 139 -20.68 -13.73 -3.29
C GLU A 139 -19.37 -13.53 -4.07
N ARG A 140 -19.01 -12.26 -4.34
CA ARG A 140 -17.81 -11.92 -5.10
C ARG A 140 -16.55 -12.12 -4.26
N TRP A 141 -16.54 -11.65 -3.02
CA TRP A 141 -15.38 -11.88 -2.18
C TRP A 141 -15.22 -13.35 -1.82
N GLN A 142 -16.31 -14.11 -1.59
CA GLN A 142 -16.22 -15.56 -1.41
C GLN A 142 -15.53 -16.22 -2.61
N LYS A 143 -15.86 -15.80 -3.84
CA LYS A 143 -15.20 -16.30 -5.04
C LYS A 143 -13.70 -15.97 -5.06
N ILE A 144 -13.32 -14.73 -4.76
CA ILE A 144 -11.90 -14.30 -4.71
C ILE A 144 -11.16 -15.10 -3.62
N ARG A 145 -11.75 -15.24 -2.43
CA ARG A 145 -11.15 -16.01 -1.32
C ARG A 145 -11.06 -17.50 -1.59
N SER A 146 -11.87 -18.04 -2.48
CA SER A 146 -11.83 -19.44 -2.91
C SER A 146 -10.87 -19.67 -4.08
N ASP A 147 -10.35 -18.60 -4.68
CA ASP A 147 -9.39 -18.71 -5.77
C ASP A 147 -8.03 -19.18 -5.23
N LYS A 148 -7.50 -20.24 -5.84
CA LYS A 148 -6.26 -20.86 -5.38
C LYS A 148 -5.06 -19.91 -5.50
N ARG A 149 -4.98 -19.11 -6.57
CA ARG A 149 -3.88 -18.16 -6.77
C ARG A 149 -3.95 -17.04 -5.73
N GLU A 150 -5.14 -16.53 -5.43
CA GLU A 150 -5.31 -15.52 -4.39
C GLU A 150 -4.97 -16.07 -2.99
N GLN A 151 -5.29 -17.34 -2.70
CA GLN A 151 -4.88 -18.01 -1.45
C GLN A 151 -3.36 -18.18 -1.34
N GLU A 152 -2.71 -18.62 -2.42
CA GLU A 152 -1.25 -18.73 -2.51
C GLU A 152 -0.58 -17.36 -2.33
N ASN A 153 -1.07 -16.34 -3.02
CA ASN A 153 -0.59 -14.97 -2.90
C ASN A 153 -0.79 -14.39 -1.49
N ALA A 154 -1.93 -14.63 -0.85
CA ALA A 154 -2.17 -14.18 0.52
C ALA A 154 -1.24 -14.85 1.52
N THR A 155 -0.97 -16.15 1.35
CA THR A 155 0.00 -16.87 2.18
C THR A 155 1.41 -16.31 1.97
N LEU A 156 1.78 -16.02 0.72
CA LEU A 156 3.05 -15.41 0.37
C LEU A 156 3.18 -13.99 0.95
N LEU A 157 2.11 -13.18 0.90
CA LEU A 157 2.07 -11.85 1.49
C LEU A 157 2.38 -11.91 2.99
N GLU A 158 1.69 -12.74 3.77
CA GLU A 158 1.95 -12.82 5.21
C GLU A 158 3.37 -13.30 5.50
N THR A 159 3.86 -14.29 4.75
CA THR A 159 5.24 -14.79 4.90
C THR A 159 6.27 -13.69 4.64
N LEU A 160 6.07 -12.91 3.57
CA LEU A 160 6.94 -11.78 3.24
C LEU A 160 6.81 -10.66 4.28
N MET A 161 5.62 -10.37 4.78
CA MET A 161 5.42 -9.35 5.80
C MET A 161 6.11 -9.69 7.11
N ASP A 162 6.02 -10.94 7.57
CA ASP A 162 6.74 -11.41 8.76
C ASP A 162 8.26 -11.26 8.58
N GLU A 163 8.79 -11.64 7.41
CA GLU A 163 10.19 -11.48 7.03
C GLU A 163 10.61 -9.99 7.02
N PHE A 164 9.80 -9.13 6.40
CA PHE A 164 10.07 -7.70 6.23
C PHE A 164 10.02 -6.94 7.55
N ILE A 165 9.05 -7.25 8.41
CA ILE A 165 8.96 -6.67 9.76
C ILE A 165 10.19 -7.06 10.57
N GLY A 166 10.56 -8.34 10.56
CA GLY A 166 11.76 -8.82 11.26
C GLY A 166 13.04 -8.13 10.77
N TYR A 167 13.20 -7.96 9.46
CA TYR A 167 14.34 -7.25 8.89
C TYR A 167 14.34 -5.77 9.30
N MET A 168 13.21 -5.07 9.20
CA MET A 168 13.11 -3.66 9.57
C MET A 168 13.43 -3.41 11.04
N LEU A 169 12.94 -4.27 11.95
CA LEU A 169 13.25 -4.20 13.38
C LEU A 169 14.74 -4.37 13.67
N SER A 170 15.45 -5.15 12.85
CA SER A 170 16.89 -5.39 12.98
C SER A 170 17.77 -4.29 12.35
N MET A 171 17.18 -3.46 11.50
CA MET A 171 17.89 -2.41 10.77
C MET A 171 18.12 -1.20 11.67
N GLU A 172 19.25 -0.53 11.49
CA GLU A 172 19.49 0.74 12.17
C GLU A 172 18.44 1.78 11.75
N SER A 173 17.76 2.38 12.73
CA SER A 173 16.78 3.42 12.47
C SER A 173 17.49 4.69 12.00
N CYS A 174 17.13 5.14 10.80
CA CYS A 174 17.60 6.39 10.24
C CYS A 174 16.47 7.02 9.40
N PRO A 175 16.56 8.33 9.13
CA PRO A 175 15.63 9.05 8.24
C PRO A 175 15.25 8.24 6.99
N ARG A 176 16.23 7.63 6.33
CA ARG A 176 16.03 6.95 5.05
C ARG A 176 15.77 5.45 5.14
N SER A 177 15.45 4.92 6.33
CA SER A 177 15.32 3.47 6.54
C SER A 177 14.29 2.83 5.59
N LEU A 178 13.13 3.47 5.38
CA LEU A 178 12.11 2.96 4.45
C LEU A 178 12.61 2.99 2.99
N GLU A 179 13.25 4.08 2.55
CA GLU A 179 13.79 4.16 1.18
C GLU A 179 14.88 3.11 0.96
N ILE A 180 15.81 2.95 1.92
CA ILE A 180 16.88 1.96 1.88
C ILE A 180 16.29 0.55 1.81
N PHE A 181 15.29 0.26 2.63
CA PHE A 181 14.61 -1.03 2.66
C PHE A 181 13.92 -1.33 1.32
N VAL A 182 13.10 -0.39 0.82
CA VAL A 182 12.33 -0.55 -0.44
C VAL A 182 13.26 -0.73 -1.63
N HIS A 183 14.32 0.08 -1.74
CA HIS A 183 15.27 0.01 -2.87
C HIS A 183 16.30 -1.12 -2.74
N GLY A 184 16.48 -1.67 -1.54
CA GLY A 184 17.40 -2.76 -1.23
C GLY A 184 16.67 -4.09 -1.05
N TYR A 185 16.40 -4.44 0.22
CA TYR A 185 15.93 -5.77 0.61
C TYR A 185 14.58 -6.14 -0.01
N TRP A 186 13.58 -5.25 0.08
CA TRP A 186 12.27 -5.49 -0.52
C TRP A 186 12.37 -5.72 -2.03
N ARG A 187 13.09 -4.83 -2.74
CA ARG A 187 13.31 -4.95 -4.19
C ARG A 187 13.92 -6.29 -4.55
N GLN A 188 14.93 -6.72 -3.79
CA GLN A 188 15.59 -8.00 -4.01
C GLN A 188 14.57 -9.14 -3.84
N ARG A 189 13.85 -9.19 -2.72
CA ARG A 189 12.91 -10.27 -2.41
C ARG A 189 11.74 -10.34 -3.39
N ILE A 190 11.18 -9.20 -3.79
CA ILE A 190 10.17 -9.18 -4.86
C ILE A 190 10.76 -9.62 -6.20
N SER A 191 12.03 -9.30 -6.50
CA SER A 191 12.67 -9.80 -7.71
C SER A 191 12.81 -11.34 -7.69
N GLU A 192 13.00 -11.93 -6.52
CA GLU A 192 13.06 -13.39 -6.34
C GLU A 192 11.67 -14.04 -6.51
N VAL A 193 10.60 -13.39 -6.05
CA VAL A 193 9.21 -13.84 -6.30
C VAL A 193 8.91 -13.93 -7.80
N TYR A 194 9.44 -12.97 -8.58
CA TYR A 194 9.29 -12.92 -10.04
C TYR A 194 10.39 -13.65 -10.82
N ALA A 195 11.34 -14.28 -10.13
CA ALA A 195 12.43 -14.97 -10.79
C ALA A 195 11.92 -16.27 -11.43
N VAL A 196 11.71 -16.23 -12.75
CA VAL A 196 11.49 -17.44 -13.55
C VAL A 196 12.79 -18.24 -13.62
N ASP A 197 12.70 -19.57 -13.66
CA ASP A 197 13.88 -20.43 -13.81
C ASP A 197 14.70 -19.99 -15.04
N LEU A 198 16.00 -19.80 -14.84
CA LEU A 198 16.91 -19.35 -15.88
C LEU A 198 16.93 -20.28 -17.10
N ASN A 199 16.63 -21.57 -16.91
CA ASN A 199 16.53 -22.54 -17.99
C ASN A 199 15.24 -22.32 -18.81
N GLU A 200 14.11 -22.05 -18.15
CA GLU A 200 12.86 -21.70 -18.83
C GLU A 200 12.97 -20.36 -19.58
N ILE A 201 13.69 -19.38 -19.02
CA ILE A 201 13.94 -18.10 -19.69
C ILE A 201 14.80 -18.30 -20.95
N LYS A 202 15.77 -19.22 -20.95
CA LYS A 202 16.60 -19.50 -22.13
C LYS A 202 15.74 -20.04 -23.27
N ASP A 203 14.91 -21.03 -22.98
CA ASP A 203 14.00 -21.64 -23.96
C ASP A 203 13.02 -20.60 -24.53
N ILE A 204 12.48 -19.71 -23.68
CA ILE A 204 11.58 -18.62 -24.10
C ILE A 204 12.31 -17.57 -24.94
N ARG A 205 13.54 -17.18 -24.58
CA ARG A 205 14.33 -16.19 -25.34
C ARG A 205 14.77 -16.70 -26.70
N GLU A 206 15.01 -18.00 -26.84
CA GLU A 206 15.27 -18.62 -28.13
C GLU A 206 14.04 -18.55 -29.06
N CYS A 207 12.84 -18.55 -28.48
CA CYS A 207 11.58 -18.48 -29.24
C CYS A 207 11.04 -17.05 -29.44
N LEU A 208 11.30 -16.13 -28.51
CA LEU A 208 10.75 -14.77 -28.49
C LEU A 208 11.85 -13.73 -28.27
N ILE A 209 12.33 -13.17 -29.38
CA ILE A 209 13.32 -12.08 -29.35
C ILE A 209 12.69 -10.84 -28.73
N GLY A 210 13.25 -10.39 -27.60
CA GLY A 210 12.88 -9.12 -26.96
C GLY A 210 11.87 -9.20 -25.81
N THR A 211 11.39 -10.39 -25.43
CA THR A 211 10.46 -10.54 -24.31
C THR A 211 11.17 -10.33 -22.97
N LYS A 212 10.68 -9.36 -22.18
CA LYS A 212 11.12 -9.15 -20.80
C LYS A 212 10.34 -10.10 -19.89
N THR A 213 11.06 -10.96 -19.18
CA THR A 213 10.48 -11.94 -18.25
C THR A 213 10.47 -11.48 -16.78
N TYR A 214 10.98 -10.26 -16.52
CA TYR A 214 11.16 -9.70 -15.18
C TYR A 214 10.60 -8.28 -15.14
N VAL A 215 9.28 -8.18 -15.22
CA VAL A 215 8.59 -6.90 -15.33
C VAL A 215 7.73 -6.70 -14.09
N LEU A 216 7.90 -5.55 -13.44
CA LEU A 216 7.06 -5.16 -12.32
C LEU A 216 5.61 -4.95 -12.82
N PRO A 217 4.60 -5.46 -12.09
CA PRO A 217 3.19 -5.27 -12.45
C PRO A 217 2.82 -3.81 -12.64
N ASP A 218 1.86 -3.54 -13.52
CA ASP A 218 1.48 -2.17 -13.86
C ASP A 218 0.90 -1.41 -12.66
N ARG A 219 0.26 -2.11 -11.71
CA ARG A 219 -0.40 -1.49 -10.54
C ARG A 219 0.55 -0.82 -9.54
N ILE A 220 1.75 -1.35 -9.39
CA ILE A 220 2.75 -0.83 -8.44
C ILE A 220 3.68 0.22 -9.07
N ARG A 221 3.77 0.29 -10.40
CA ARG A 221 4.60 1.30 -11.09
C ARG A 221 4.27 2.74 -10.73
N PRO A 222 2.99 3.15 -10.56
CA PRO A 222 2.65 4.50 -10.10
C PRO A 222 3.19 4.83 -8.71
N LEU A 223 3.27 3.83 -7.82
CA LEU A 223 3.70 3.97 -6.42
C LEU A 223 5.22 4.13 -6.29
N LEU A 224 5.98 3.56 -7.21
CA LEU A 224 7.43 3.61 -7.21
C LEU A 224 7.97 4.70 -8.15
N ARG A 225 9.26 5.05 -8.01
CA ARG A 225 9.93 5.97 -8.93
C ARG A 225 10.04 5.34 -10.33
N LYS A 226 10.04 6.19 -11.37
CA LYS A 226 10.08 5.76 -12.79
C LYS A 226 11.31 4.92 -13.16
N ASP A 227 12.40 5.08 -12.41
CA ASP A 227 13.67 4.36 -12.58
C ASP A 227 13.74 3.05 -11.78
N PHE A 228 12.74 2.76 -10.94
CA PHE A 228 12.65 1.52 -10.19
C PHE A 228 12.45 0.34 -11.13
N LYS A 229 13.30 -0.69 -11.02
CA LYS A 229 13.27 -1.90 -11.85
C LYS A 229 13.56 -3.12 -10.99
N LEU A 230 12.98 -4.28 -11.29
CA LEU A 230 13.40 -5.52 -10.61
C LEU A 230 14.88 -5.84 -10.92
N ILE A 231 15.54 -6.55 -10.00
CA ILE A 231 16.90 -7.06 -10.18
C ILE A 231 16.84 -8.22 -11.17
N GLU A 232 17.73 -8.21 -12.16
CA GLU A 232 17.75 -9.27 -13.16
C GLU A 232 18.16 -10.62 -12.53
N PRO A 233 17.56 -11.75 -12.96
CA PRO A 233 17.87 -13.08 -12.42
C PRO A 233 19.37 -13.43 -12.34
N GLN A 234 20.17 -13.00 -13.32
CA GLN A 234 21.62 -13.18 -13.33
C GLN A 234 22.37 -12.43 -12.23
N ASN A 235 21.81 -11.33 -11.73
CA ASN A 235 22.43 -10.46 -10.74
C ASN A 235 21.94 -10.76 -9.30
N LEU A 236 20.89 -11.56 -9.15
CA LEU A 236 20.35 -11.95 -7.85
C LEU A 236 21.36 -12.74 -7.00
N LYS A 237 22.22 -13.56 -7.63
CA LYS A 237 23.22 -14.39 -6.94
C LYS A 237 24.48 -13.64 -6.50
N SER A 238 24.76 -12.45 -7.05
CA SER A 238 25.97 -11.67 -6.74
C SER A 238 25.86 -10.76 -5.51
N THR A 239 24.66 -10.61 -4.93
CA THR A 239 24.38 -9.68 -3.82
C THR A 239 24.36 -10.33 -2.43
N LEU A 240 24.73 -11.61 -2.32
CA LEU A 240 24.82 -12.31 -1.05
C LEU A 240 26.04 -11.84 -0.25
N THR A 241 25.86 -10.85 0.62
CA THR A 241 26.56 -10.84 1.91
C THR A 241 25.57 -11.37 2.94
N PRO A 242 25.75 -12.59 3.48
CA PRO A 242 24.88 -13.11 4.51
C PRO A 242 25.14 -12.35 5.80
N GLY A 243 24.24 -11.42 6.14
CA GLY A 243 24.13 -10.87 7.47
C GLY A 243 23.57 -11.94 8.42
N ARG A 244 24.48 -12.66 9.06
CA ARG A 244 24.35 -13.31 10.38
C ARG A 244 22.97 -13.86 10.75
N GLU A 245 22.83 -15.19 10.67
CA GLU A 245 21.79 -15.92 11.41
C GLU A 245 21.85 -15.54 12.89
N THR A 246 20.85 -14.79 13.37
CA THR A 246 20.59 -14.63 14.80
C THR A 246 19.33 -15.38 15.14
N SER A 247 19.52 -16.58 15.71
CA SER A 247 18.51 -17.29 16.46
C SER A 247 18.21 -16.51 17.75
N HIS A 248 17.14 -15.72 17.73
CA HIS A 248 16.47 -15.28 18.95
C HIS A 248 14.98 -15.14 18.66
N GLU A 249 14.23 -16.20 18.99
CA GLU A 249 12.78 -16.15 19.13
C GLU A 249 12.48 -15.36 20.42
N GLU A 250 12.22 -14.07 20.28
CA GLU A 250 11.49 -13.32 21.30
C GLU A 250 10.12 -13.00 20.72
N LYS A 251 9.11 -13.78 21.12
CA LYS A 251 7.71 -13.51 20.80
C LYS A 251 7.31 -12.23 21.50
N VAL A 252 7.19 -11.15 20.74
CA VAL A 252 6.45 -9.98 21.18
C VAL A 252 4.97 -10.32 21.09
N GLU A 253 4.35 -10.61 22.23
CA GLU A 253 2.90 -10.68 22.35
C GLU A 253 2.36 -9.25 22.24
N LEU A 254 1.82 -8.91 21.06
CA LEU A 254 0.96 -7.74 20.89
C LEU A 254 -0.40 -8.08 21.50
N ASP A 255 -0.85 -7.25 22.44
CA ASP A 255 -2.12 -7.41 23.16
C ASP A 255 -3.30 -7.65 22.18
N ASP A 256 -3.93 -8.81 22.33
CA ASP A 256 -5.01 -9.37 21.49
C ASP A 256 -6.42 -8.90 21.93
N GLU A 257 -6.53 -7.73 22.54
CA GLU A 257 -7.80 -7.23 23.08
C GLU A 257 -8.30 -6.00 22.31
N SER A 258 -9.32 -6.25 21.48
CA SER A 258 -10.37 -5.31 21.01
C SER A 258 -10.17 -4.50 19.72
N PHE A 259 -9.99 -5.19 18.58
CA PHE A 259 -10.45 -4.65 17.29
C PHE A 259 -11.34 -5.67 16.57
N LYS A 260 -12.65 -5.62 16.82
CA LYS A 260 -13.64 -6.26 15.95
C LYS A 260 -13.62 -5.52 14.60
N LEU A 261 -12.86 -6.05 13.67
CA LEU A 261 -12.62 -5.53 12.31
C LEU A 261 -13.93 -5.35 11.52
N LEU A 262 -14.19 -4.12 11.07
CA LEU A 262 -14.88 -3.87 9.80
C LEU A 262 -13.80 -3.84 8.69
N PRO A 263 -14.04 -4.43 7.49
CA PRO A 263 -13.01 -4.61 6.44
C PRO A 263 -12.62 -3.25 5.83
N CYS A 264 -11.37 -2.85 5.52
CA CYS A 264 -10.10 -3.55 5.22
C CYS A 264 -8.83 -2.69 5.43
N ARG A 265 -7.73 -3.29 5.91
CA ARG A 265 -6.36 -2.71 5.91
C ARG A 265 -5.39 -3.67 5.16
N TRP A 266 -5.68 -3.94 3.88
CA TRP A 266 -4.95 -4.84 2.94
C TRP A 266 -5.24 -6.34 3.15
N CYS A 267 -6.42 -6.74 2.71
CA CYS A 267 -7.24 -7.79 3.29
C CYS A 267 -6.65 -9.20 3.28
N CYS A 268 -6.16 -9.55 4.47
CA CYS A 268 -5.93 -10.89 4.98
C CYS A 268 -7.17 -11.80 4.78
N LEU A 269 -6.95 -13.04 4.33
CA LEU A 269 -7.99 -14.09 4.21
C LEU A 269 -8.49 -14.63 5.56
N LYS A 270 -7.89 -14.20 6.68
CA LYS A 270 -8.21 -14.72 8.01
C LYS A 270 -9.44 -14.04 8.60
N SER A 271 -10.61 -14.57 8.31
CA SER A 271 -11.75 -14.56 9.24
C SER A 271 -12.80 -15.60 8.90
N ALA A 272 -12.45 -16.88 9.01
CA ALA A 272 -13.39 -17.98 9.28
C ALA A 272 -12.59 -19.27 9.53
N ASP A 273 -12.17 -19.50 10.78
CA ASP A 273 -11.99 -20.83 11.39
C ASP A 273 -11.39 -20.67 12.79
N ARG A 274 -12.17 -20.07 13.70
CA ARG A 274 -12.11 -20.37 15.13
C ARG A 274 -13.55 -20.39 15.63
N THR A 275 -14.16 -21.57 15.53
CA THR A 275 -15.35 -21.96 16.29
C THR A 275 -15.11 -21.85 17.79
#